data_AF-A0A970DZQ7-F1
#
_entry.id   AF-A0A970DZQ7-F1
#
_cell.length_a   1.000
_cell.length_b   1.000
_cell.length_c   1.000
_cell.angle_alpha   90.00
_cell.angle_beta   90.00
_cell.angle_gamma   90.00
#
_symmetry.space_group_name_H-M   'P 1'
#
loop_
_entity.id
_entity.type
_entity.pdbx_description
1 polymer ?
#
loop_
_entity_poly.entity_id
_entity_poly.type
_entity_poly.pdbx_seq_one_letter_code
_entity_poly.pdbx_strand_id
1 'polypeptide(L)' 'LPLPGLPEMFRFSLAGDYLSDQTQLVSFNHGRVECWWRPVKPIPQEDNWFETVWEDFRENRIMDD' A
#
# COMPACT_ATOMS: atom_id res chain seq x y z
N LEU A 1 -19.90 -2.75 -20.31
CA LEU A 1 -20.93 -2.67 -19.24
C LEU A 1 -20.74 -3.88 -18.33
N PRO A 2 -21.02 -3.77 -17.01
CA PRO A 2 -20.91 -4.91 -16.10
C PRO A 2 -21.81 -6.07 -16.55
N LEU A 3 -21.52 -7.28 -16.06
CA LEU A 3 -22.31 -8.49 -16.33
C LEU A 3 -23.80 -8.25 -15.98
N PRO A 4 -24.75 -8.65 -16.84
CA PRO A 4 -26.17 -8.49 -16.56
C PRO A 4 -26.59 -9.14 -15.24
N GLY A 5 -27.35 -8.42 -14.41
CA GLY A 5 -27.83 -8.91 -13.11
C GLY A 5 -26.90 -8.60 -11.92
N LEU A 6 -25.74 -7.98 -12.13
CA LEU A 6 -24.94 -7.47 -11.01
C LEU A 6 -25.59 -6.23 -10.38
N PRO A 7 -25.57 -6.10 -9.04
CA PRO A 7 -26.00 -4.88 -8.36
C PRO A 7 -25.23 -3.64 -8.82
N GLU A 8 -25.89 -2.47 -8.79
CA GLU A 8 -25.29 -1.20 -9.24
C GLU A 8 -24.01 -0.83 -8.48
N MET A 9 -23.85 -1.29 -7.23
CA MET A 9 -22.63 -1.06 -6.44
C MET A 9 -21.35 -1.63 -7.06
N PHE A 10 -21.46 -2.55 -8.01
CA PHE A 10 -20.32 -3.11 -8.73
C PHE A 10 -20.00 -2.35 -10.03
N ARG A 11 -20.80 -1.35 -10.38
CA ARG A 11 -20.48 -0.47 -11.49
C ARG A 11 -19.25 0.35 -11.14
N PHE A 12 -18.29 0.42 -12.06
CA PHE A 12 -17.15 1.31 -11.90
C PHE A 12 -17.62 2.75 -11.71
N SER A 13 -17.07 3.41 -10.69
CA SER A 13 -17.16 4.83 -10.45
C SER A 13 -15.76 5.36 -10.17
N LEU A 14 -15.48 6.60 -10.56
CA LEU A 14 -14.27 7.29 -10.10
C LEU A 14 -14.26 7.30 -8.57
N ALA A 15 -13.20 6.77 -7.99
CA ALA A 15 -12.94 6.96 -6.57
C ALA A 15 -12.62 8.44 -6.33
N GLY A 16 -13.10 8.99 -5.22
CA GLY A 16 -12.58 10.26 -4.72
C GLY A 16 -11.11 10.15 -4.31
N ASP A 17 -10.52 11.26 -3.91
CA ASP A 17 -9.12 11.39 -3.48
C ASP A 17 -8.87 10.93 -2.02
N TYR A 18 -9.90 10.55 -1.28
CA TYR A 18 -9.86 10.23 0.16
C TYR A 18 -8.96 9.03 0.57
N LEU A 19 -8.49 8.21 -0.38
CA LEU A 19 -7.50 7.14 -0.13
C LEU A 19 -6.20 7.34 -0.91
N SER A 20 -6.05 8.45 -1.63
CA SER A 20 -4.88 8.70 -2.48
C SER A 20 -3.59 8.86 -1.69
N ASP A 21 -3.68 9.26 -0.42
CA ASP A 21 -2.56 9.41 0.52
C ASP A 21 -2.47 8.26 1.53
N GLN A 22 -3.25 7.19 1.36
CA GLN A 22 -3.25 6.03 2.26
C GLN A 22 -2.78 4.76 1.53
N THR A 23 -2.03 3.94 2.26
CA THR A 23 -1.71 2.56 1.88
C THR A 23 -2.49 1.62 2.79
N GLN A 24 -3.26 0.69 2.21
CA GLN A 24 -3.85 -0.41 2.98
C GLN A 24 -2.76 -1.46 3.24
N LEU A 25 -2.62 -1.84 4.50
CA LEU A 25 -1.81 -2.98 4.91
C LEU A 25 -2.73 -4.11 5.34
N VAL A 26 -2.32 -5.31 4.98
CA VAL A 26 -3.00 -6.54 5.34
C VAL A 26 -1.94 -7.49 5.87
N SER A 27 -2.13 -7.98 7.09
CA SER A 27 -1.36 -9.10 7.62
C SER A 27 -2.23 -10.34 7.67
N PHE A 28 -1.61 -11.49 7.42
CA PHE A 28 -2.21 -12.78 7.71
C PHE A 28 -1.34 -13.50 8.73
N ASN A 29 -1.86 -13.68 9.94
CA ASN A 29 -1.12 -14.31 11.03
C ASN A 29 -2.05 -15.21 11.85
N HIS A 30 -1.60 -16.42 12.18
CA HIS A 30 -2.36 -17.42 12.96
C HIS A 30 -3.81 -17.63 12.45
N GLY A 31 -4.03 -17.63 11.14
CA GLY A 31 -5.36 -17.80 10.55
C GLY A 31 -6.27 -16.57 10.64
N ARG A 32 -5.76 -15.43 11.12
CA ARG A 32 -6.47 -14.15 11.17
C ARG A 32 -5.94 -13.20 10.12
N VAL A 33 -6.86 -12.42 9.55
CA VAL A 33 -6.56 -11.31 8.67
C VAL A 33 -6.75 -10.02 9.46
N GLU A 34 -5.72 -9.19 9.50
CA GLU A 34 -5.80 -7.85 10.08
C GLU A 34 -5.55 -6.82 8.99
N CYS A 35 -6.42 -5.82 8.89
CA CYS A 35 -6.32 -4.75 7.92
C CYS A 35 -6.20 -3.41 8.63
N TRP A 36 -5.23 -2.59 8.24
CA TRP A 36 -5.08 -1.23 8.74
C TRP A 36 -4.63 -0.30 7.62
N TRP A 37 -4.74 1.00 7.85
CA TRP A 37 -4.31 2.02 6.93
C TRP A 37 -3.12 2.78 7.52
N ARG A 38 -2.18 3.17 6.65
CA ARG A 38 -1.11 4.11 7.02
C ARG A 38 -0.93 5.16 5.92
N PRO A 39 -0.43 6.36 6.26
CA PRO A 39 -0.07 7.36 5.24
C PRO A 39 0.96 6.81 4.25
N VAL A 40 0.85 7.22 2.97
CA VAL A 40 1.85 6.92 1.94
C VAL A 40 3.20 7.48 2.36
N LYS A 41 4.27 6.67 2.26
CA LYS A 41 5.63 7.13 2.54
C LYS A 41 6.01 8.22 1.53
N PRO A 42 6.55 9.37 1.97
CA PRO A 42 6.98 10.42 1.05
C PRO A 42 8.11 9.92 0.14
N ILE A 43 8.19 10.48 -1.06
CA ILE A 43 9.30 10.19 -1.98
C ILE A 43 10.58 10.78 -1.37
N PRO A 44 11.64 9.98 -1.18
CA PRO A 44 12.92 10.49 -0.69
C PRO A 44 13.45 11.60 -1.59
N GLN A 45 14.02 12.64 -1.00
CA GLN A 45 14.49 13.83 -1.73
C GLN A 45 15.90 13.69 -2.31
N GLU A 46 16.66 12.68 -1.88
CA GLU A 46 18.03 12.44 -2.34
C GLU A 46 18.03 11.53 -3.58
N ASP A 47 18.77 11.92 -4.61
CA ASP A 47 18.80 11.20 -5.90
C ASP A 47 19.40 9.79 -5.80
N ASN A 48 20.15 9.46 -4.75
CA ASN A 48 20.78 8.15 -4.52
C ASN A 48 20.14 7.36 -3.36
N TRP A 49 18.90 7.69 -2.98
CA TRP A 49 18.24 7.02 -1.86
C TRP A 49 18.11 5.50 -2.10
N PHE A 50 17.95 5.08 -3.36
CA PHE A 50 17.75 3.68 -3.71
C PHE A 50 19.01 2.86 -3.44
N GLU A 51 20.18 3.36 -3.83
CA GLU A 51 21.47 2.73 -3.60
C GLU A 51 21.76 2.61 -2.10
N THR A 52 21.50 3.66 -1.33
CA THR A 52 21.70 3.67 0.13
C THR A 52 20.76 2.73 0.86
N VAL A 53 19.45 2.76 0.56
CA VAL A 53 18.46 1.87 1.19
C VAL A 53 18.71 0.41 0.83
N TRP A 54 19.11 0.14 -0.41
CA TRP A 54 19.44 -1.22 -0.83
C TRP A 54 20.70 -1.74 -0.14
N GLU A 55 21.73 -0.92 -0.02
CA GLU A 55 22.93 -1.26 0.75
C GLU A 55 22.59 -1.52 2.22
N ASP A 56 21.85 -0.63 2.86
CA ASP A 56 21.44 -0.76 4.26
C ASP A 56 20.55 -1.97 4.52
N PHE A 57 19.66 -2.32 3.58
CA PHE A 57 18.86 -3.55 3.63
C PHE A 57 19.76 -4.79 3.57
N ARG A 58 20.71 -4.84 2.62
CA ARG A 58 21.66 -5.98 2.52
C ARG A 58 22.53 -6.12 3.76
N GLU A 59 22.88 -5.01 4.38
CA GLU A 59 23.72 -4.94 5.58
C GLU A 59 22.90 -5.07 6.88
N ASN A 60 21.61 -5.40 6.76
CA ASN A 60 20.68 -5.63 7.88
C ASN A 60 20.53 -4.42 8.82
N ARG A 61 20.75 -3.21 8.29
CA ARG A 61 20.64 -1.92 9.00
C ARG A 61 19.23 -1.35 8.94
N ILE A 62 18.40 -1.84 8.01
CA ILE A 62 16.97 -1.55 7.93
C ILE A 62 16.23 -2.87 8.18
N MET A 63 15.66 -3.02 9.37
CA MET A 63 14.60 -3.98 9.64
C MET A 63 13.32 -3.18 9.85
N ASP A 64 12.33 -3.39 8.99
CA ASP A 64 10.98 -2.87 9.21
C ASP A 64 10.38 -3.65 10.41
N ASP A 65 10.14 -2.97 11.55
CA ASP A 65 9.27 -3.42 12.65
C ASP A 65 7.78 -3.25 12.29
#